data_AF-A0A959XVC8-F1
#
_entry.id   AF-A0A959XVC8-F1
#
_cell.length_a   1.000
_cell.length_b   1.000
_cell.length_c   1.000
_cell.angle_alpha   90.00
_cell.angle_beta   90.00
_cell.angle_gamma   90.00
#
_symmetry.space_group_name_H-M   'P 1'
#
loop_
_entity.id
_entity.type
_entity.pdbx_description
1 polymer ?
#
loop_
_entity_poly.entity_id
_entity_poly.type
_entity_poly.pdbx_seq_one_letter_code
_entity_poly.pdbx_strand_id
1 'polypeptide(L)'
;MARSFLALLFFTILHVASAQTRFVVTNVSITEKDQVRNGQDVTAVIKGAEGDDRVVLYDQDGIFLETQVRVRTHNSNRSSVKEGAVYVTFEVRLKMLGENDRRTIQKVFYAEQERTAHIKEKFTVKHGIDVRVVTVEFDGRIE
;
A
#
# COMPACT_ATOMS: atom_id res chain seq x y z
N MET A 1 62.43 -7.36 -10.00
CA MET A 1 61.27 -8.16 -10.43
C MET A 1 60.19 -8.03 -9.38
N ALA A 2 59.22 -7.16 -9.63
CA ALA A 2 58.07 -6.93 -8.76
C ALA A 2 57.06 -8.06 -8.96
N ARG A 3 57.01 -9.01 -8.02
CA ARG A 3 55.98 -10.06 -7.98
C ARG A 3 55.63 -10.28 -6.52
N SER A 4 54.51 -9.69 -6.10
CA SER A 4 53.65 -10.04 -4.95
C SER A 4 53.03 -8.78 -4.36
N PHE A 5 52.29 -8.04 -5.17
CA PHE A 5 51.48 -6.89 -4.73
C PHE A 5 50.09 -6.95 -5.37
N LEU A 6 49.52 -8.16 -5.48
CA LEU A 6 48.25 -8.41 -6.18
C LEU A 6 47.41 -9.45 -5.44
N ALA A 7 47.26 -9.29 -4.13
CA ALA A 7 46.36 -10.12 -3.31
C ALA A 7 45.42 -9.25 -2.45
N LEU A 8 45.10 -8.06 -2.95
CA LEU A 8 44.18 -7.12 -2.33
C LEU A 8 43.36 -6.50 -3.48
N LEU A 9 42.03 -6.47 -3.33
CA LEU A 9 41.00 -6.07 -4.31
C LEU A 9 40.50 -7.16 -5.27
N PHE A 10 39.63 -8.03 -4.74
CA PHE A 10 38.39 -8.43 -5.41
C PHE A 10 37.45 -8.83 -4.25
N PHE A 11 37.00 -7.91 -3.39
CA PHE A 11 35.87 -7.01 -3.64
C PHE A 11 34.72 -7.60 -4.46
N THR A 12 34.35 -8.84 -4.19
CA THR A 12 33.01 -9.34 -4.49
C THR A 12 32.07 -9.03 -3.33
N ILE A 13 31.78 -7.74 -3.12
CA ILE A 13 30.54 -7.36 -2.43
C ILE A 13 29.42 -7.73 -3.39
N LEU A 14 28.95 -8.98 -3.29
CA LEU A 14 27.64 -9.36 -3.78
C LEU A 14 26.64 -8.44 -3.07
N HIS A 15 26.24 -7.38 -3.76
CA HIS A 15 25.01 -6.67 -3.44
C HIS A 15 23.89 -7.68 -3.71
N VAL A 16 23.48 -8.39 -2.65
CA VAL A 16 22.21 -9.09 -2.64
C VAL A 16 21.17 -7.98 -2.78
N ALA A 17 20.77 -7.68 -4.02
CA ALA A 17 19.65 -6.83 -4.30
C ALA A 17 18.42 -7.56 -3.75
N SER A 18 18.12 -7.32 -2.46
CA SER A 18 16.86 -7.76 -1.89
C SER A 18 15.78 -7.05 -2.69
N ALA A 19 15.02 -7.80 -3.49
CA ALA A 19 13.85 -7.27 -4.16
C ALA A 19 12.93 -6.66 -3.09
N GLN A 20 12.85 -5.33 -3.08
CA GLN A 20 12.04 -4.57 -2.13
C GLN A 20 10.67 -4.43 -2.76
N THR A 21 9.68 -5.08 -2.17
CA THR A 21 8.30 -4.93 -2.62
C THR A 21 7.81 -3.51 -2.31
N ARG A 22 7.26 -2.83 -3.30
CA ARG A 22 6.67 -1.51 -3.16
C ARG A 22 5.20 -1.58 -3.43
N PHE A 23 4.42 -0.84 -2.66
CA PHE A 23 3.02 -0.62 -2.97
C PHE A 23 2.82 0.85 -3.32
N VAL A 24 2.54 1.11 -4.60
CA VAL A 24 2.31 2.46 -5.10
C VAL A 24 0.83 2.75 -5.04
N VAL A 25 0.45 3.82 -4.34
CA VAL A 25 -0.90 4.36 -4.28
C VAL A 25 -0.95 5.59 -5.19
N THR A 26 -1.90 5.61 -6.11
CA THR A 26 -2.10 6.73 -7.04
C THR A 26 -3.57 7.12 -7.15
N ASN A 27 -3.85 8.24 -7.80
CA ASN A 27 -5.21 8.69 -8.12
C ASN A 27 -6.09 8.80 -6.86
N VAL A 28 -5.50 9.24 -5.75
CA VAL A 28 -6.23 9.42 -4.50
C VAL A 28 -7.26 10.53 -4.69
N SER A 29 -8.52 10.23 -4.42
CA SER A 29 -9.59 11.23 -4.39
C SER A 29 -10.51 11.05 -3.20
N ILE A 30 -10.97 12.18 -2.68
CA ILE A 30 -11.95 12.29 -1.61
C ILE A 30 -13.12 13.09 -2.16
N THR A 31 -14.25 12.42 -2.35
CA THR A 31 -15.48 13.02 -2.83
C THR A 31 -16.46 13.19 -1.70
N GLU A 32 -16.96 14.41 -1.53
CA GLU A 32 -17.98 14.74 -0.56
C GLU A 32 -19.00 15.67 -1.19
N LYS A 33 -20.27 15.22 -1.23
CA LYS A 33 -21.32 15.88 -2.02
C LYS A 33 -20.85 16.03 -3.47
N ASP A 34 -20.71 17.26 -3.96
CA ASP A 34 -20.25 17.58 -5.32
C ASP A 34 -18.79 18.07 -5.37
N GLN A 35 -18.08 18.06 -4.24
CA GLN A 35 -16.68 18.46 -4.17
C GLN A 35 -15.77 17.24 -4.25
N VAL A 36 -14.82 17.28 -5.18
CA VAL A 36 -13.74 16.30 -5.29
C VAL A 36 -12.44 16.97 -4.85
N ARG A 37 -11.74 16.36 -3.89
CA ARG A 37 -10.42 16.76 -3.44
C ARG A 37 -9.43 15.67 -3.82
N ASN A 38 -8.31 16.04 -4.44
CA ASN A 38 -7.29 15.08 -4.83
C ASN A 38 -6.24 14.96 -3.73
N GLY A 39 -5.83 13.73 -3.43
CA GLY A 39 -4.74 13.42 -2.52
C GLY A 39 -3.40 13.33 -3.23
N GLN A 40 -2.39 12.92 -2.46
CA GLN A 40 -1.04 12.75 -2.96
C GLN A 40 -0.83 11.29 -3.39
N ASP A 41 -0.13 11.12 -4.51
CA ASP A 41 0.43 9.81 -4.85
C ASP A 41 1.54 9.48 -3.85
N VAL A 42 1.49 8.28 -3.28
CA VAL A 42 2.42 7.86 -2.23
C VAL A 42 2.83 6.41 -2.42
N THR A 43 4.03 6.07 -1.99
CA THR A 43 4.54 4.70 -2.04
C THR A 43 4.74 4.17 -0.64
N ALA A 44 4.05 3.08 -0.31
CA ALA A 44 4.30 2.30 0.88
C ALA A 44 5.42 1.29 0.58
N VAL A 45 6.40 1.21 1.47
CA VAL A 45 7.62 0.44 1.26
C VAL A 45 7.60 -0.82 2.12
N ILE A 46 7.42 -1.98 1.47
CA ILE A 46 7.37 -3.27 2.15
C ILE A 46 8.78 -3.86 2.22
N LYS A 47 9.27 -4.10 3.43
CA LYS A 47 10.62 -4.63 3.66
C LYS A 47 10.65 -6.14 3.38
N GLY A 48 11.04 -6.51 2.17
CA GLY A 48 11.13 -7.91 1.73
C GLY A 48 9.83 -8.40 1.10
N ALA A 49 9.63 -9.72 1.07
CA ALA A 49 8.48 -10.36 0.42
C ALA A 49 7.16 -10.23 1.20
N GLU A 50 7.24 -9.95 2.50
CA GLU A 50 6.09 -9.71 3.37
C GLU A 50 6.37 -8.53 4.29
N GLY A 51 5.30 -7.90 4.77
CA GLY A 51 5.41 -6.86 5.76
C GLY A 51 4.19 -5.95 5.73
N ASP A 52 4.30 -4.85 6.46
CA ASP A 52 3.31 -3.80 6.43
C ASP A 52 3.96 -2.43 6.52
N ASP A 53 3.32 -1.48 5.90
CA ASP A 53 3.70 -0.07 5.97
C ASP A 53 2.44 0.80 5.95
N ARG A 54 2.56 2.02 6.46
CA ARG A 54 1.46 2.97 6.56
C ARG A 54 1.83 4.28 5.88
N VAL A 55 0.94 4.76 5.04
CA VAL A 55 1.12 6.01 4.31
C VAL A 55 -0.10 6.91 4.49
N VAL A 56 0.16 8.21 4.59
CA VAL A 56 -0.87 9.25 4.62
C VAL A 56 -1.24 9.57 3.18
N LEU A 57 -2.52 9.46 2.84
CA LEU A 57 -3.04 9.72 1.49
C LEU A 57 -3.52 11.17 1.35
N TYR A 58 -4.03 11.74 2.45
CA TYR A 58 -4.54 13.10 2.50
C TYR A 58 -4.52 13.64 3.94
N ASP A 59 -4.08 14.89 4.11
CA ASP A 59 -4.08 15.58 5.41
C ASP A 59 -4.26 17.09 5.20
N GLN A 60 -5.50 17.51 4.94
CA GLN A 60 -5.88 18.91 4.71
C GLN A 60 -7.34 19.14 5.13
N ASP A 61 -7.73 20.40 5.36
CA ASP A 61 -9.12 20.81 5.64
C ASP A 61 -9.84 20.02 6.76
N GLY A 62 -9.08 19.55 7.76
CA GLY A 62 -9.62 18.75 8.87
C GLY A 62 -10.03 17.33 8.50
N ILE A 63 -9.60 16.84 7.34
CA ILE A 63 -9.73 15.45 6.90
C ILE A 63 -8.34 14.82 6.90
N PHE A 64 -8.21 13.73 7.64
CA PHE A 64 -7.01 12.92 7.67
C PHE A 64 -7.35 11.52 7.17
N LEU A 65 -6.67 11.09 6.10
CA LEU A 65 -6.82 9.80 5.46
C LEU A 65 -5.47 9.09 5.45
N GLU A 66 -5.40 7.92 6.08
CA GLU A 66 -4.24 7.04 6.02
C GLU A 66 -4.65 5.65 5.53
N THR A 67 -3.74 4.96 4.86
CA THR A 67 -3.90 3.55 4.52
C THR A 67 -2.71 2.76 5.06
N GLN A 68 -2.98 1.66 5.76
CA GLN A 68 -1.98 0.67 6.10
C GLN A 68 -2.09 -0.48 5.10
N VAL A 69 -0.99 -0.75 4.41
CA VAL A 69 -0.86 -1.82 3.45
C VAL A 69 -0.10 -2.96 4.10
N ARG A 70 -0.68 -4.15 4.13
CA ARG A 70 -0.02 -5.37 4.62
C ARG A 70 0.02 -6.40 3.52
N VAL A 71 1.23 -6.85 3.17
CA VAL A 71 1.49 -7.87 2.17
C VAL A 71 1.88 -9.18 2.87
N ARG A 72 1.24 -10.27 2.48
CA ARG A 72 1.52 -11.63 2.92
C ARG A 72 1.60 -12.56 1.71
N THR A 73 2.50 -13.52 1.75
CA THR A 73 2.62 -14.54 0.71
C THR A 73 2.08 -15.85 1.24
N HIS A 74 1.39 -16.62 0.39
CA HIS A 74 1.01 -17.97 0.75
C HIS A 74 1.74 -18.95 -0.15
N ASN A 75 2.49 -19.85 0.47
CA ASN A 75 3.06 -21.00 -0.23
C ASN A 75 2.24 -22.24 0.12
N SER A 76 1.42 -22.71 -0.83
CA SER A 76 0.58 -23.89 -0.65
C SER A 76 1.00 -24.97 -1.66
N ASN A 77 1.50 -26.10 -1.18
CA ASN A 77 1.86 -27.27 -2.00
C ASN A 77 0.67 -27.99 -2.65
N ARG A 78 -0.57 -27.51 -2.44
CA ARG A 78 -1.80 -28.22 -2.84
C ARG A 78 -2.34 -27.76 -4.21
N SER A 79 -1.87 -26.65 -4.75
CA SER A 79 -2.32 -26.11 -6.04
C SER A 79 -1.29 -25.12 -6.57
N SER A 80 -0.77 -25.38 -7.77
CA SER A 80 0.17 -24.51 -8.48
C SER A 80 -0.38 -23.10 -8.73
N VAL A 81 -1.71 -22.94 -8.82
CA VAL A 81 -2.37 -21.63 -8.99
C VAL A 81 -2.29 -20.78 -7.72
N LYS A 82 -2.25 -21.41 -6.54
CA LYS A 82 -2.14 -20.74 -5.23
C LYS A 82 -0.70 -20.61 -4.77
N GLU A 83 0.21 -21.29 -5.43
CA GLU A 83 1.65 -21.16 -5.23
C GLU A 83 2.07 -19.76 -5.69
N GLY A 84 2.58 -18.95 -4.76
CA GLY A 84 2.97 -17.56 -5.05
C GLY A 84 1.82 -16.54 -5.02
N ALA A 85 0.66 -16.89 -4.46
CA ALA A 85 -0.42 -15.93 -4.23
C ALA A 85 0.01 -14.87 -3.20
N VAL A 86 -0.28 -13.60 -3.52
CA VAL A 86 0.01 -12.45 -2.68
C VAL A 86 -1.28 -11.88 -2.13
N TYR A 87 -1.39 -11.88 -0.80
CA TYR A 87 -2.51 -11.35 -0.05
C TYR A 87 -2.16 -9.93 0.38
N VAL A 88 -2.95 -8.97 -0.04
CA VAL A 88 -2.81 -7.59 0.40
C VAL A 88 -4.03 -7.17 1.19
N THR A 89 -3.78 -6.70 2.40
CA THR A 89 -4.80 -6.08 3.25
C THR A 89 -4.59 -4.58 3.27
N PHE A 90 -5.63 -3.83 2.93
CA PHE A 90 -5.70 -2.38 3.06
C PHE A 90 -6.55 -2.04 4.27
N GLU A 91 -5.98 -1.33 5.22
CA GLU A 91 -6.72 -0.74 6.32
C GLU A 91 -6.77 0.77 6.10
N VAL A 92 -7.91 1.24 5.60
CA VAL A 92 -8.16 2.65 5.29
C VAL A 92 -8.81 3.29 6.52
N ARG A 93 -8.22 4.38 7.01
CA ARG A 93 -8.72 5.11 8.18
C ARG A 93 -8.99 6.55 7.81
N LEU A 94 -10.20 7.00 8.12
CA LEU A 94 -10.65 8.37 7.94
C LEU A 94 -10.88 9.00 9.31
N LYS A 95 -10.21 10.12 9.59
CA LYS A 95 -10.49 10.98 10.74
C LYS A 95 -11.04 12.31 10.25
N MET A 96 -12.16 12.73 10.81
CA MET A 96 -12.87 13.93 10.39
C MET A 96 -13.83 14.40 11.48
N LEU A 97 -13.85 15.71 11.79
CA LEU A 97 -14.74 16.30 12.82
C LEU A 97 -14.69 15.60 14.19
N GLY A 98 -13.52 15.07 14.58
CA GLY A 98 -13.34 14.33 15.82
C GLY A 98 -13.75 12.85 15.76
N GLU A 99 -14.41 12.43 14.68
CA GLU A 99 -14.77 11.03 14.44
C GLU A 99 -13.65 10.28 13.74
N ASN A 100 -13.57 8.97 13.96
CA ASN A 100 -12.62 8.07 13.33
C ASN A 100 -13.34 6.81 12.86
N ASP A 101 -13.32 6.54 11.55
CA ASP A 101 -13.87 5.33 10.96
C ASP A 101 -12.78 4.58 10.19
N ARG A 102 -12.88 3.25 10.20
CA ARG A 102 -11.87 2.34 9.67
C ARG A 102 -12.53 1.27 8.81
N ARG A 103 -12.02 1.10 7.59
CA ARG A 103 -12.41 0.05 6.66
C ARG A 103 -11.24 -0.86 6.37
N THR A 104 -11.51 -2.16 6.29
CA THR A 104 -10.50 -3.16 5.97
C THR A 104 -10.92 -3.91 4.73
N ILE A 105 -10.02 -3.95 3.75
CA ILE A 105 -10.25 -4.54 2.43
C ILE A 105 -9.13 -5.55 2.21
N GLN A 106 -9.51 -6.75 1.78
CA GLN A 106 -8.54 -7.79 1.46
C GLN A 106 -8.62 -8.09 -0.03
N LYS A 107 -7.46 -8.12 -0.68
CA LYS A 107 -7.29 -8.51 -2.08
C LYS A 107 -6.28 -9.65 -2.16
N VAL A 108 -6.53 -10.58 -3.06
CA VAL A 108 -5.65 -11.71 -3.33
C VAL A 108 -5.24 -11.61 -4.79
N PHE A 109 -3.94 -11.54 -5.02
CA PHE A 109 -3.35 -11.51 -6.35
C PHE A 109 -2.69 -12.85 -6.65
N TYR A 110 -3.00 -13.43 -7.79
CA TYR A 110 -2.38 -14.66 -8.27
C TYR A 110 -1.21 -14.34 -9.20
N ALA A 111 -0.28 -15.28 -9.37
CA ALA A 111 1.02 -15.03 -10.00
C ALA A 111 0.94 -14.50 -11.44
N GLU A 112 -0.07 -14.88 -12.21
CA GLU A 112 -0.23 -14.52 -13.64
C GLU A 112 -1.07 -13.26 -13.86
N GLN A 113 -1.48 -12.57 -12.80
CA GLN A 113 -2.34 -11.38 -12.87
C GLN A 113 -1.57 -10.10 -12.59
N GLU A 114 -1.98 -9.01 -13.24
CA GLU A 114 -1.55 -7.68 -12.84
C GLU A 114 -1.92 -7.44 -11.37
N ARG A 115 -0.94 -7.01 -10.57
CA ARG A 115 -1.10 -6.79 -9.13
C ARG A 115 -1.60 -5.37 -8.86
N THR A 116 -2.70 -5.01 -9.50
CA THR A 116 -3.34 -3.69 -9.41
C THR A 116 -4.73 -3.81 -8.80
N ALA A 117 -5.13 -2.84 -8.00
CA ALA A 117 -6.47 -2.78 -7.42
C ALA A 117 -6.99 -1.35 -7.38
N HIS A 118 -8.23 -1.18 -7.80
CA HIS A 118 -9.01 0.03 -7.54
C HIS A 118 -9.76 -0.16 -6.22
N ILE A 119 -9.61 0.80 -5.32
CA ILE A 119 -10.25 0.84 -4.01
C ILE A 119 -11.22 2.01 -3.97
N LYS A 120 -12.47 1.73 -3.58
CA LYS A 120 -13.53 2.73 -3.40
C LYS A 120 -14.31 2.42 -2.15
N GLU A 121 -14.25 3.30 -1.16
CA GLU A 121 -14.89 3.13 0.14
C GLU A 121 -15.74 4.34 0.51
N LYS A 122 -16.85 4.08 1.18
CA LYS A 122 -17.80 5.10 1.63
C LYS A 122 -17.81 5.17 3.14
N PHE A 123 -17.48 6.34 3.67
CA PHE A 123 -17.49 6.66 5.08
C PHE A 123 -18.71 7.54 5.39
N THR A 124 -19.37 7.26 6.51
CA THR A 124 -20.47 8.08 7.01
C THR A 124 -20.03 8.71 8.32
N VAL A 125 -19.80 10.02 8.29
CA VAL A 125 -19.35 10.81 9.43
C VAL A 125 -20.57 11.55 9.99
N LYS A 126 -20.87 11.33 11.27
CA LYS A 126 -21.99 12.02 11.95
C LYS A 126 -21.42 13.05 12.91
N HIS A 127 -21.93 14.27 12.88
CA HIS A 127 -21.57 15.32 13.82
C HIS A 127 -22.83 16.06 14.26
N GLY A 128 -23.32 15.75 15.47
CA GLY A 128 -24.62 16.24 15.93
C GLY A 128 -25.77 15.73 15.04
N ILE A 129 -26.53 16.66 14.45
CA ILE A 129 -27.62 16.35 13.51
C ILE A 129 -27.15 16.17 12.07
N ASP A 130 -25.91 16.58 11.76
CA ASP A 130 -25.39 16.56 10.40
C ASP A 130 -24.77 15.19 10.08
N VAL A 131 -25.19 14.62 8.95
CA VAL A 131 -24.63 13.38 8.41
C VAL A 131 -23.89 13.71 7.12
N ARG A 132 -22.59 13.45 7.11
CA ARG A 132 -21.70 13.66 5.96
C ARG A 132 -21.31 12.30 5.40
N VAL A 133 -21.31 12.22 4.07
CA VAL A 133 -20.93 11.02 3.34
C VAL A 133 -19.68 11.37 2.56
N VAL A 134 -18.59 10.67 2.86
CA VAL A 134 -17.29 10.85 2.24
C VAL A 134 -16.95 9.57 1.48
N THR A 135 -16.71 9.71 0.17
CA THR A 135 -16.23 8.60 -0.66
C THR A 135 -14.75 8.78 -0.89
N VAL A 136 -13.97 7.76 -0.58
CA VAL A 136 -12.53 7.71 -0.80
C VAL A 136 -12.24 6.73 -1.92
N GLU A 137 -11.47 7.16 -2.90
CA GLU A 137 -11.03 6.32 -4.02
C GLU A 137 -9.53 6.42 -4.20
N PHE A 138 -8.87 5.31 -4.53
CA PHE A 138 -7.48 5.31 -4.94
C PHE A 138 -7.16 4.02 -5.70
N ASP A 139 -6.13 4.09 -6.53
CA ASP A 139 -5.55 2.94 -7.19
C ASP A 139 -4.31 2.47 -6.44
N GLY A 140 -4.06 1.18 -6.48
CA GLY A 140 -2.93 0.57 -5.81
C GLY A 140 -2.25 -0.47 -6.69
N ARG A 141 -0.91 -0.48 -6.71
CA ARG A 141 -0.11 -1.43 -7.48
C ARG A 141 1.04 -2.00 -6.64
N ILE A 142 1.27 -3.30 -6.74
CA ILE A 142 2.48 -3.95 -6.21
C ILE A 142 3.59 -3.93 -7.27
N GLU A 143 4.78 -3.46 -6.90
CA GLU A 143 6.02 -3.46 -7.69
C GLU A 143 7.14 -4.25 -7.00
#